data_AF-A0A430DZ55-F1
#
_entry.id   AF-A0A430DZ55-F1
#
_cell.length_a   1.000
_cell.length_b   1.000
_cell.length_c   1.000
_cell.angle_alpha   90.00
_cell.angle_beta   90.00
_cell.angle_gamma   90.00
#
_symmetry.space_group_name_H-M   'P 1'
#
loop_
_entity.id
_entity.type
_entity.pdbx_description
1 polymer ?
#
loop_
_entity_poly.entity_id
_entity_poly.type
_entity_poly.pdbx_seq_one_letter_code
_entity_poly.pdbx_strand_id
1 'polypeptide(L)'
;MIMAFRDNSVLISTAAAQDVAADNSDGIFNGADGANAFVIASGNVGDDTFLNFGSDDSIITGRQIFDGNNDGFIAFGPNGVLDVNRTGGGARRAGNDQLQVVGENGVDITEIRYLGTKGGNFAYADSATLRQLNTTFGADNVMEGDVSDDVIDMSDGAKVLLHDNGLGLNLGSDVVNGFGSDDLFVTTSKLFDRTGNDIVTFGGNDVLDTSGAEGPMSSDPSTGPGGQVDFTGIDGLAFLGETVGANGVTYYYYGTTDTTVDPFAG
;
A
#
# COMPACT_ATOMS: atom_id res chain seq x y z
N MET A 1 10.48 -20.46 -19.61
CA MET A 1 10.74 -19.51 -18.51
C MET A 1 9.96 -20.06 -17.34
N ILE A 2 10.64 -20.61 -16.33
CA ILE A 2 9.97 -21.12 -15.12
C ILE A 2 9.59 -19.86 -14.33
N MET A 3 8.32 -19.69 -13.98
CA MET A 3 7.89 -18.52 -13.21
C MET A 3 8.58 -18.56 -11.84
N ALA A 4 9.45 -17.58 -11.57
CA ALA A 4 10.06 -17.42 -10.25
C ALA A 4 9.00 -17.08 -9.21
N PHE A 5 7.97 -16.33 -9.61
CA PHE A 5 6.85 -15.92 -8.77
C PHE A 5 5.76 -16.98 -8.61
N ARG A 6 5.16 -17.00 -7.42
CA ARG A 6 3.91 -17.74 -7.11
C ARG A 6 2.66 -17.00 -7.64
N ASP A 7 1.48 -17.56 -7.39
CA ASP A 7 0.21 -16.95 -7.78
C ASP A 7 -0.11 -15.73 -6.90
N ASN A 8 -0.39 -14.60 -7.56
CA ASN A 8 -0.69 -13.31 -6.94
C ASN A 8 -2.04 -12.75 -7.41
N SER A 9 -2.91 -13.60 -7.97
CA SER A 9 -4.12 -13.16 -8.65
C SER A 9 -5.19 -12.54 -7.73
N VAL A 10 -5.06 -12.76 -6.41
CA VAL A 10 -5.99 -12.23 -5.40
C VAL A 10 -5.52 -10.85 -4.94
N LEU A 11 -6.43 -9.88 -4.87
CA LEU A 11 -6.14 -8.53 -4.37
C LEU A 11 -6.07 -8.47 -2.83
N ILE A 12 -7.09 -8.97 -2.12
CA ILE A 12 -7.16 -8.92 -0.66
C ILE A 12 -6.57 -10.23 -0.10
N SER A 13 -5.47 -10.17 0.64
CA SER A 13 -4.76 -11.36 1.12
C SER A 13 -4.94 -11.60 2.61
N THR A 14 -4.72 -10.57 3.43
CA THR A 14 -4.73 -10.65 4.90
C THR A 14 -5.61 -9.60 5.56
N ALA A 15 -6.03 -8.56 4.83
CA ALA A 15 -7.01 -7.61 5.34
C ALA A 15 -8.39 -8.25 5.49
N ALA A 16 -9.15 -7.78 6.48
CA ALA A 16 -10.55 -8.12 6.64
C ALA A 16 -11.39 -7.40 5.57
N ALA A 17 -12.01 -8.16 4.66
CA ALA A 17 -12.90 -7.60 3.65
C ALA A 17 -14.23 -7.16 4.28
N GLN A 18 -14.62 -5.90 4.05
CA GLN A 18 -15.91 -5.34 4.43
C GLN A 18 -16.69 -4.92 3.18
N ASP A 19 -17.73 -5.68 2.84
CA ASP A 19 -18.55 -5.41 1.66
C ASP A 19 -19.51 -4.24 1.93
N VAL A 20 -19.40 -3.18 1.12
CA VAL A 20 -20.33 -2.04 1.09
C VAL A 20 -21.33 -2.29 -0.04
N ALA A 21 -22.56 -2.64 0.32
CA ALA A 21 -23.56 -3.13 -0.62
C ALA A 21 -24.20 -1.99 -1.44
N ALA A 22 -24.54 -2.27 -2.71
CA ALA A 22 -25.31 -1.35 -3.55
C ALA A 22 -26.81 -1.43 -3.23
N ASP A 23 -27.20 -1.01 -2.02
CA ASP A 23 -28.57 -1.04 -1.51
C ASP A 23 -29.23 0.34 -1.39
N ASN A 24 -28.50 1.41 -1.74
CA ASN A 24 -28.94 2.80 -1.69
C ASN A 24 -29.40 3.20 -0.27
N SER A 25 -28.68 2.74 0.75
CA SER A 25 -28.90 3.04 2.16
C SER A 25 -27.61 3.43 2.84
N ASP A 26 -27.63 4.51 3.61
CA ASP A 26 -26.49 4.97 4.38
C ASP A 26 -26.07 3.90 5.43
N GLY A 27 -24.79 3.56 5.44
CA GLY A 27 -24.17 2.62 6.35
C GLY A 27 -23.03 3.25 7.16
N ILE A 28 -22.63 2.54 8.23
CA ILE A 28 -21.43 2.85 9.00
C ILE A 28 -20.58 1.58 9.06
N PHE A 29 -19.35 1.68 8.57
CA PHE A 29 -18.36 0.62 8.57
C PHE A 29 -17.18 1.04 9.44
N ASN A 30 -16.56 0.10 10.15
CA ASN A 30 -15.54 0.42 11.15
C ASN A 30 -14.23 -0.27 10.79
N GLY A 31 -13.17 0.51 10.59
CA GLY A 31 -11.80 0.07 10.29
C GLY A 31 -10.97 -0.28 11.53
N ALA A 32 -11.58 -0.33 12.71
CA ALA A 32 -10.86 -0.74 13.90
C ALA A 32 -10.34 -2.19 13.82
N ASP A 33 -9.26 -2.46 14.56
CA ASP A 33 -8.65 -3.78 14.78
C ASP A 33 -7.85 -4.37 13.59
N GLY A 34 -6.97 -3.55 13.01
CA GLY A 34 -6.00 -3.96 11.97
C GLY A 34 -6.51 -3.67 10.56
N ALA A 35 -5.82 -4.21 9.54
CA ALA A 35 -6.10 -3.88 8.15
C ALA A 35 -7.50 -4.32 7.68
N ASN A 36 -8.29 -3.37 7.16
CA ASN A 36 -9.57 -3.61 6.53
C ASN A 36 -9.55 -3.19 5.05
N ALA A 37 -10.28 -3.96 4.24
CA ALA A 37 -10.51 -3.64 2.84
C ALA A 37 -12.00 -3.36 2.63
N PHE A 38 -12.37 -2.09 2.52
CA PHE A 38 -13.74 -1.65 2.24
C PHE A 38 -14.05 -1.84 0.75
N VAL A 39 -14.78 -2.90 0.42
CA VAL A 39 -15.09 -3.30 -0.96
C VAL A 39 -16.43 -2.70 -1.38
N ILE A 40 -16.36 -1.66 -2.21
CA ILE A 40 -17.52 -0.88 -2.62
C ILE A 40 -18.15 -1.48 -3.86
N ALA A 41 -19.39 -1.93 -3.72
CA ALA A 41 -20.14 -2.50 -4.81
C ALA A 41 -20.35 -1.49 -5.95
N SER A 42 -20.43 -2.00 -7.18
CA SER A 42 -20.84 -1.19 -8.32
C SER A 42 -22.34 -0.88 -8.23
N GLY A 43 -22.70 0.41 -8.22
CA GLY A 43 -24.08 0.87 -8.12
C GLY A 43 -24.21 2.03 -7.13
N ASN A 44 -25.43 2.36 -6.75
CA ASN A 44 -25.66 3.30 -5.66
C ASN A 44 -25.54 2.53 -4.34
N VAL A 45 -24.57 2.89 -3.51
CA VAL A 45 -24.37 2.33 -2.18
C VAL A 45 -25.08 3.16 -1.11
N GLY A 46 -25.23 4.47 -1.32
CA GLY A 46 -25.73 5.40 -0.30
C GLY A 46 -24.65 6.40 0.13
N ASP A 47 -24.95 7.19 1.15
CA ASP A 47 -23.97 8.09 1.77
C ASP A 47 -23.35 7.38 2.99
N ASP A 48 -22.31 6.58 2.74
CA ASP A 48 -21.69 5.73 3.77
C ASP A 48 -20.59 6.46 4.56
N THR A 49 -20.39 6.01 5.80
CA THR A 49 -19.28 6.47 6.66
C THR A 49 -18.35 5.32 7.01
N PHE A 50 -17.06 5.52 6.77
CA PHE A 50 -15.99 4.67 7.26
C PHE A 50 -15.39 5.32 8.50
N LEU A 51 -15.54 4.69 9.66
CA LEU A 51 -15.00 5.16 10.93
C LEU A 51 -13.69 4.45 11.27
N ASN A 52 -12.79 5.17 11.93
CA ASN A 52 -11.47 4.67 12.33
C ASN A 52 -10.67 4.12 11.14
N PHE A 53 -10.74 4.80 10.00
CA PHE A 53 -9.95 4.44 8.83
C PHE A 53 -8.46 4.61 9.15
N GLY A 54 -7.74 3.50 9.25
CA GLY A 54 -6.32 3.43 9.57
C GLY A 54 -5.42 3.60 8.35
N SER A 55 -4.12 3.70 8.61
CA SER A 55 -3.10 3.70 7.57
C SER A 55 -2.94 2.35 6.86
N ASP A 56 -3.42 1.28 7.50
CA ASP A 56 -3.47 -0.11 7.03
C ASP A 56 -4.83 -0.46 6.39
N ASP A 57 -5.75 0.49 6.32
CA ASP A 57 -7.03 0.29 5.63
C ASP A 57 -6.95 0.66 4.15
N SER A 58 -7.82 0.03 3.37
CA SER A 58 -7.94 0.26 1.93
C SER A 58 -9.39 0.42 1.49
N ILE A 59 -9.58 1.25 0.47
CA ILE A 59 -10.84 1.38 -0.26
C ILE A 59 -10.67 0.67 -1.60
N ILE A 60 -11.62 -0.18 -1.95
CA ILE A 60 -11.61 -0.95 -3.20
C ILE A 60 -12.90 -0.68 -3.96
N THR A 61 -12.79 -0.28 -5.22
CA THR A 61 -13.94 0.03 -6.06
C THR A 61 -13.93 -0.76 -7.37
N GLY A 62 -15.10 -1.03 -7.94
CA GLY A 62 -15.22 -1.64 -9.28
C GLY A 62 -14.98 -0.64 -10.43
N ARG A 63 -14.77 0.64 -10.13
CA ARG A 63 -14.49 1.71 -11.10
C ARG A 63 -13.52 2.71 -10.51
N GLN A 64 -12.56 3.15 -11.31
CA GLN A 64 -11.60 4.14 -10.89
C GLN A 64 -12.28 5.44 -10.45
N ILE A 65 -11.93 5.92 -9.27
CA ILE A 65 -12.29 7.25 -8.77
C ILE A 65 -11.55 8.30 -9.60
N PHE A 66 -12.24 9.40 -9.93
CA PHE A 66 -11.69 10.44 -10.78
C PHE A 66 -10.58 11.23 -10.08
N ASP A 67 -9.37 11.08 -10.59
CA ASP A 67 -8.21 11.93 -10.29
C ASP A 67 -8.16 13.10 -11.28
N GLY A 68 -8.36 14.32 -10.79
CA GLY A 68 -8.53 15.52 -11.61
C GLY A 68 -7.23 16.11 -12.17
N ASN A 69 -6.11 15.88 -11.49
CA ASN A 69 -4.77 16.36 -11.84
C ASN A 69 -3.84 15.22 -12.27
N ASN A 70 -4.29 13.97 -12.19
CA ASN A 70 -3.58 12.78 -12.63
C ASN A 70 -2.22 12.64 -11.93
N ASP A 71 -2.20 12.90 -10.62
CA ASP A 71 -1.01 12.79 -9.77
C ASP A 71 -1.05 11.56 -8.84
N GLY A 72 -2.11 10.74 -8.93
CA GLY A 72 -2.31 9.56 -8.11
C GLY A 72 -2.96 9.84 -6.75
N PHE A 73 -3.27 11.09 -6.43
CA PHE A 73 -3.87 11.50 -5.16
C PHE A 73 -5.29 12.04 -5.36
N ILE A 74 -6.26 11.44 -4.68
CA ILE A 74 -7.66 11.85 -4.73
C ILE A 74 -7.98 12.67 -3.49
N ALA A 75 -7.88 13.98 -3.64
CA ALA A 75 -8.33 14.92 -2.62
C ALA A 75 -9.85 14.90 -2.49
N PHE A 76 -10.32 14.94 -1.25
CA PHE A 76 -11.74 14.98 -0.94
C PHE A 76 -12.30 16.36 -1.26
N GLY A 77 -13.62 16.44 -1.42
CA GLY A 77 -14.32 17.70 -1.59
C GLY A 77 -14.08 18.65 -0.39
N PRO A 78 -14.30 19.97 -0.53
CA PRO A 78 -14.16 20.93 0.58
C PRO A 78 -15.04 20.64 1.81
N ASN A 79 -16.02 19.73 1.66
CA ASN A 79 -16.88 19.20 2.70
C ASN A 79 -16.33 17.93 3.39
N GLY A 80 -15.11 17.48 3.05
CA GLY A 80 -14.48 16.29 3.64
C GLY A 80 -15.06 14.97 3.14
N VAL A 81 -15.61 14.96 1.93
CA VAL A 81 -16.31 13.80 1.35
C VAL A 81 -15.63 13.33 0.07
N LEU A 82 -15.53 12.02 -0.08
CA LEU A 82 -15.03 11.35 -1.27
C LEU A 82 -16.17 11.04 -2.25
N ASP A 83 -16.04 11.56 -3.47
CA ASP A 83 -16.99 11.31 -4.57
C ASP A 83 -16.58 10.07 -5.38
N VAL A 84 -17.12 8.89 -5.07
CA VAL A 84 -16.70 7.63 -5.72
C VAL A 84 -17.32 7.37 -7.09
N ASN A 85 -18.50 7.92 -7.38
CA ASN A 85 -19.25 7.66 -8.61
C ASN A 85 -19.47 8.92 -9.47
N ARG A 86 -18.43 9.75 -9.60
CA ARG A 86 -18.47 10.99 -10.38
C ARG A 86 -18.86 10.75 -11.83
N THR A 87 -19.96 11.36 -12.29
CA THR A 87 -20.42 11.24 -13.68
C THR A 87 -20.09 12.49 -14.53
N GLY A 88 -19.03 12.41 -15.34
CA GLY A 88 -18.64 13.42 -16.33
C GLY A 88 -17.57 14.44 -15.88
N GLY A 89 -17.07 15.26 -16.82
CA GLY A 89 -15.99 16.22 -16.58
C GLY A 89 -16.42 17.55 -15.92
N GLY A 90 -15.57 18.10 -15.06
CA GLY A 90 -15.68 19.46 -14.48
C GLY A 90 -15.94 19.51 -12.96
N ALA A 91 -15.53 20.59 -12.30
CA ALA A 91 -15.40 20.79 -10.84
C ALA A 91 -16.69 20.75 -9.97
N ARG A 92 -17.86 20.40 -10.53
CA ARG A 92 -19.16 20.49 -9.82
C ARG A 92 -20.07 19.28 -10.04
N ARG A 93 -19.49 18.07 -10.04
CA ARG A 93 -20.28 16.85 -10.25
C ARG A 93 -19.89 15.84 -9.17
N ALA A 94 -20.52 15.96 -8.01
CA ALA A 94 -20.56 14.86 -7.06
C ALA A 94 -21.24 13.65 -7.73
N GLY A 95 -20.82 12.45 -7.34
CA GLY A 95 -21.54 11.22 -7.70
C GLY A 95 -22.91 11.17 -7.01
N ASN A 96 -23.67 10.10 -7.24
CA ASN A 96 -24.85 9.82 -6.42
C ASN A 96 -24.48 9.35 -5.01
N ASP A 97 -23.28 8.81 -4.86
CA ASP A 97 -22.77 8.22 -3.61
C ASP A 97 -21.61 9.05 -3.10
N GLN A 98 -21.66 9.31 -1.80
CA GLN A 98 -20.68 10.08 -1.05
C GLN A 98 -20.13 9.22 0.07
N LEU A 99 -18.81 9.22 0.25
CA LEU A 99 -18.21 8.51 1.36
C LEU A 99 -17.56 9.52 2.30
N GLN A 100 -17.94 9.44 3.57
CA GLN A 100 -17.20 10.10 4.63
C GLN A 100 -16.15 9.13 5.18
N VAL A 101 -14.88 9.53 5.16
CA VAL A 101 -13.79 8.71 5.71
C VAL A 101 -13.22 9.43 6.93
N VAL A 102 -13.56 8.90 8.09
CA VAL A 102 -13.10 9.41 9.38
C VAL A 102 -11.98 8.51 9.85
N GLY A 103 -10.77 9.06 9.96
CA GLY A 103 -9.60 8.32 10.40
C GLY A 103 -9.63 8.02 11.90
N GLU A 104 -8.59 7.32 12.36
CA GLU A 104 -8.41 7.00 13.77
C GLU A 104 -8.44 8.25 14.66
N ASN A 105 -8.97 8.09 15.87
CA ASN A 105 -9.13 9.18 16.85
C ASN A 105 -10.00 10.35 16.37
N GLY A 106 -10.80 10.15 15.31
CA GLY A 106 -11.69 11.18 14.76
C GLY A 106 -10.97 12.24 13.94
N VAL A 107 -9.77 11.95 13.43
CA VAL A 107 -9.07 12.82 12.48
C VAL A 107 -9.58 12.49 11.08
N ASP A 108 -10.23 13.45 10.43
CA ASP A 108 -10.77 13.23 9.08
C ASP A 108 -9.66 12.94 8.07
N ILE A 109 -9.87 11.90 7.24
CA ILE A 109 -9.03 11.66 6.06
C ILE A 109 -9.49 12.61 4.96
N THR A 110 -8.55 13.34 4.37
CA THR A 110 -8.88 14.35 3.34
C THR A 110 -8.36 14.00 1.96
N GLU A 111 -7.59 12.92 1.85
CA GLU A 111 -6.98 12.49 0.61
C GLU A 111 -6.62 11.00 0.70
N ILE A 112 -6.83 10.28 -0.39
CA ILE A 112 -6.37 8.91 -0.56
C ILE A 112 -5.43 8.84 -1.77
N ARG A 113 -4.54 7.86 -1.79
CA ARG A 113 -3.66 7.57 -2.93
C ARG A 113 -4.15 6.33 -3.68
N TYR A 114 -3.97 6.34 -4.99
CA TYR A 114 -4.30 5.22 -5.88
C TYR A 114 -3.17 4.21 -5.92
N LEU A 115 -3.50 2.93 -5.75
CA LEU A 115 -2.55 1.82 -5.67
C LEU A 115 -2.65 0.87 -6.87
N GLY A 116 -3.24 1.29 -7.98
CA GLY A 116 -3.34 0.44 -9.18
C GLY A 116 -4.62 -0.41 -9.26
N THR A 117 -4.60 -1.38 -10.18
CA THR A 117 -5.77 -2.22 -10.49
C THR A 117 -5.40 -3.70 -10.51
N LYS A 118 -6.13 -4.53 -9.76
CA LYS A 118 -5.98 -6.00 -9.79
C LYS A 118 -7.34 -6.68 -9.86
N GLY A 119 -7.46 -7.65 -10.75
CA GLY A 119 -8.72 -8.40 -10.93
C GLY A 119 -9.92 -7.54 -11.35
N GLY A 120 -9.69 -6.36 -11.94
CA GLY A 120 -10.73 -5.40 -12.31
C GLY A 120 -11.19 -4.48 -11.16
N ASN A 121 -10.57 -4.58 -9.99
CA ASN A 121 -10.82 -3.68 -8.86
C ASN A 121 -9.69 -2.65 -8.75
N PHE A 122 -10.06 -1.42 -8.39
CA PHE A 122 -9.16 -0.29 -8.19
C PHE A 122 -8.94 -0.13 -6.68
N ALA A 123 -7.68 -0.08 -6.25
CA ALA A 123 -7.32 -0.01 -4.83
C ALA A 123 -6.82 1.39 -4.45
N TYR A 124 -7.13 1.80 -3.22
CA TYR A 124 -6.74 3.08 -2.65
C TYR A 124 -6.42 2.94 -1.16
N ALA A 125 -5.56 3.81 -0.63
CA ALA A 125 -5.22 3.86 0.79
C ALA A 125 -4.94 5.30 1.25
N ASP A 126 -4.73 5.53 2.55
CA ASP A 126 -4.43 6.87 3.10
C ASP A 126 -3.17 7.48 2.45
N SER A 127 -3.26 8.67 1.88
CA SER A 127 -2.11 9.29 1.22
C SER A 127 -0.97 9.66 2.17
N ALA A 128 -1.25 9.79 3.47
CA ALA A 128 -0.25 10.19 4.46
C ALA A 128 0.94 9.23 4.51
N THR A 129 0.73 7.93 4.27
CA THR A 129 1.80 6.91 4.29
C THR A 129 2.92 7.24 3.30
N LEU A 130 2.58 7.51 2.03
CA LEU A 130 3.55 7.89 1.01
C LEU A 130 4.05 9.33 1.20
N ARG A 131 3.16 10.27 1.56
CA ARG A 131 3.54 11.69 1.73
C ARG A 131 4.59 11.90 2.82
N GLN A 132 4.57 11.09 3.87
CA GLN A 132 5.61 11.17 4.88
C GLN A 132 6.98 10.80 4.30
N LEU A 133 7.09 9.69 3.56
CA LEU A 133 8.35 9.31 2.93
C LEU A 133 8.82 10.36 1.92
N ASN A 134 7.89 10.92 1.13
CA ASN A 134 8.19 12.04 0.23
C ASN A 134 8.77 13.26 0.96
N THR A 135 8.30 13.52 2.18
CA THR A 135 8.80 14.62 3.02
C THR A 135 10.19 14.31 3.58
N THR A 136 10.42 13.05 3.96
CA THR A 136 11.70 12.60 4.56
C THR A 136 12.82 12.46 3.53
N PHE A 137 12.55 11.87 2.36
CA PHE A 137 13.57 11.49 1.37
C PHE A 137 13.51 12.31 0.07
N GLY A 138 12.48 13.15 -0.08
CA GLY A 138 12.21 13.92 -1.29
C GLY A 138 11.39 13.12 -2.30
N ALA A 139 10.30 13.72 -2.80
CA ALA A 139 9.34 13.06 -3.69
C ALA A 139 9.96 12.47 -4.98
N ASP A 140 11.04 13.08 -5.51
CA ASP A 140 11.73 12.58 -6.71
C ASP A 140 12.56 11.29 -6.47
N ASN A 141 12.77 10.94 -5.20
CA ASN A 141 13.55 9.77 -4.79
C ASN A 141 12.68 8.64 -4.25
N VAL A 142 11.39 8.88 -4.01
CA VAL A 142 10.48 7.89 -3.44
C VAL A 142 9.62 7.31 -4.56
N MET A 143 9.59 5.99 -4.61
CA MET A 143 8.73 5.18 -5.46
C MET A 143 7.79 4.37 -4.58
N GLU A 144 6.66 3.94 -5.13
CA GLU A 144 5.70 3.06 -4.46
C GLU A 144 5.42 1.87 -5.37
N GLY A 145 5.55 0.65 -4.84
CA GLY A 145 5.01 -0.56 -5.45
C GLY A 145 3.49 -0.60 -5.25
N ASP A 146 2.78 -1.04 -6.28
CA ASP A 146 1.31 -0.99 -6.32
C ASP A 146 0.71 -2.41 -6.36
N VAL A 147 -0.59 -2.59 -6.61
CA VAL A 147 -1.21 -3.93 -6.64
C VAL A 147 -0.93 -4.72 -7.93
N SER A 148 -0.23 -4.13 -8.89
CA SER A 148 0.11 -4.68 -10.20
C SER A 148 1.41 -5.49 -10.15
N ASP A 149 1.84 -6.05 -11.28
CA ASP A 149 3.14 -6.70 -11.41
C ASP A 149 4.08 -5.74 -12.17
N ASP A 150 5.02 -5.11 -11.46
CA ASP A 150 5.83 -4.01 -12.02
C ASP A 150 7.29 -4.38 -12.28
N VAL A 151 7.92 -3.58 -13.15
CA VAL A 151 9.38 -3.56 -13.31
C VAL A 151 9.87 -2.20 -12.85
N ILE A 152 10.55 -2.18 -11.71
CA ILE A 152 11.00 -0.97 -11.02
C ILE A 152 12.51 -0.82 -11.27
N ASP A 153 12.92 0.38 -11.69
CA ASP A 153 14.33 0.70 -11.95
C ASP A 153 14.85 1.68 -10.90
N MET A 154 15.77 1.21 -10.06
CA MET A 154 16.41 1.98 -9.00
C MET A 154 17.86 2.34 -9.34
N SER A 155 18.28 2.23 -10.60
CA SER A 155 19.68 2.44 -10.99
C SER A 155 20.17 3.91 -10.99
N ASP A 156 19.28 4.90 -10.79
CA ASP A 156 19.62 6.33 -10.86
C ASP A 156 19.67 7.02 -9.50
N GLY A 157 20.80 6.84 -8.80
CA GLY A 157 21.09 7.44 -7.49
C GLY A 157 20.21 6.86 -6.37
N ALA A 158 20.37 7.40 -5.16
CA ALA A 158 19.66 6.91 -3.99
C ALA A 158 18.13 7.02 -4.14
N LYS A 159 17.45 5.88 -4.02
CA LYS A 159 15.99 5.73 -4.10
C LYS A 159 15.42 5.04 -2.85
N VAL A 160 14.14 5.29 -2.63
CA VAL A 160 13.34 4.64 -1.59
C VAL A 160 12.14 4.00 -2.27
N LEU A 161 11.99 2.68 -2.14
CA LEU A 161 10.82 1.96 -2.62
C LEU A 161 9.92 1.63 -1.43
N LEU A 162 8.74 2.22 -1.38
CA LEU A 162 7.67 1.83 -0.47
C LEU A 162 6.94 0.60 -1.02
N HIS A 163 6.85 -0.43 -0.20
CA HIS A 163 6.01 -1.62 -0.39
C HIS A 163 5.05 -1.70 0.80
N ASP A 164 3.88 -1.07 0.67
CA ASP A 164 2.91 -0.89 1.77
C ASP A 164 2.12 -2.17 2.08
N ASN A 165 2.84 -3.20 2.53
CA ASN A 165 2.28 -4.51 2.82
C ASN A 165 1.42 -4.58 4.09
N GLY A 166 1.45 -3.53 4.91
CA GLY A 166 0.57 -3.34 6.06
C GLY A 166 -0.91 -3.27 5.69
N LEU A 167 -1.23 -2.87 4.45
CA LEU A 167 -2.59 -2.81 3.92
C LEU A 167 -3.30 -4.17 3.84
N GLY A 168 -2.56 -5.27 4.01
CA GLY A 168 -3.09 -6.63 3.85
C GLY A 168 -3.60 -6.93 2.44
N LEU A 169 -3.15 -6.16 1.45
CA LEU A 169 -3.33 -6.40 0.03
C LEU A 169 -2.13 -7.17 -0.52
N ASN A 170 -2.34 -7.90 -1.62
CA ASN A 170 -1.28 -8.49 -2.39
C ASN A 170 -0.77 -7.45 -3.42
N LEU A 171 0.44 -6.95 -3.19
CA LEU A 171 1.11 -5.95 -4.02
C LEU A 171 1.80 -6.55 -5.26
N GLY A 172 1.31 -7.70 -5.73
CA GLY A 172 1.74 -8.31 -6.99
C GLY A 172 3.13 -8.93 -6.96
N SER A 173 3.73 -8.96 -8.15
CA SER A 173 5.03 -9.55 -8.44
C SER A 173 5.95 -8.56 -9.13
N ASP A 174 6.76 -7.92 -8.32
CA ASP A 174 7.64 -6.86 -8.79
C ASP A 174 9.04 -7.38 -9.08
N VAL A 175 9.65 -6.83 -10.12
CA VAL A 175 11.07 -7.00 -10.42
C VAL A 175 11.76 -5.67 -10.17
N VAL A 176 12.66 -5.63 -9.20
CA VAL A 176 13.46 -4.45 -8.86
C VAL A 176 14.86 -4.61 -9.47
N ASN A 177 15.21 -3.70 -10.37
CA ASN A 177 16.54 -3.63 -10.96
C ASN A 177 17.36 -2.53 -10.30
N GLY A 178 18.66 -2.77 -10.15
CA GLY A 178 19.60 -1.73 -9.77
C GLY A 178 19.59 -1.34 -8.29
N PHE A 179 18.90 -2.09 -7.42
CA PHE A 179 18.88 -1.84 -5.97
C PHE A 179 20.30 -1.92 -5.39
N GLY A 180 20.82 -0.77 -4.96
CA GLY A 180 22.19 -0.56 -4.54
C GLY A 180 22.36 -0.29 -3.04
N SER A 181 23.60 -0.06 -2.63
CA SER A 181 23.98 0.22 -1.24
C SER A 181 23.50 1.59 -0.73
N ASP A 182 23.00 2.45 -1.60
CA ASP A 182 22.43 3.76 -1.29
C ASP A 182 20.89 3.80 -1.38
N ASP A 183 20.26 2.64 -1.61
CA ASP A 183 18.80 2.52 -1.70
C ASP A 183 18.17 1.97 -0.43
N LEU A 184 16.87 2.25 -0.28
CA LEU A 184 16.03 1.71 0.78
C LEU A 184 14.82 0.99 0.20
N PHE A 185 14.55 -0.20 0.74
CA PHE A 185 13.26 -0.87 0.63
C PHE A 185 12.52 -0.64 1.94
N VAL A 186 11.29 -0.13 1.87
CA VAL A 186 10.52 0.29 3.04
C VAL A 186 9.19 -0.44 3.06
N THR A 187 8.88 -1.08 4.18
CA THR A 187 7.60 -1.76 4.38
C THR A 187 6.86 -1.18 5.58
N THR A 188 5.56 -1.43 5.68
CA THR A 188 4.71 -0.95 6.80
C THR A 188 4.30 -2.08 7.74
N SER A 189 4.49 -3.34 7.33
CA SER A 189 4.57 -4.51 8.20
C SER A 189 5.92 -5.19 8.06
N LYS A 190 6.46 -5.66 9.18
CA LYS A 190 7.83 -6.21 9.24
C LYS A 190 7.95 -7.49 8.41
N LEU A 191 9.05 -7.63 7.70
CA LEU A 191 9.42 -8.85 6.97
C LEU A 191 9.90 -9.96 7.91
N PHE A 192 9.61 -11.22 7.56
CA PHE A 192 10.04 -12.37 8.34
C PHE A 192 11.52 -12.71 8.12
N ASP A 193 12.36 -12.43 9.12
CA ASP A 193 13.72 -12.97 9.21
C ASP A 193 13.71 -14.35 9.88
N ARG A 194 13.91 -15.39 9.08
CA ARG A 194 13.92 -16.79 9.54
C ARG A 194 15.04 -17.08 10.54
N THR A 195 16.16 -16.37 10.45
CA THR A 195 17.39 -16.66 11.20
C THR A 195 17.59 -15.74 12.40
N GLY A 196 16.88 -14.61 12.44
CA GLY A 196 16.97 -13.63 13.52
C GLY A 196 18.33 -12.94 13.58
N ASN A 197 18.99 -12.78 12.43
CA ASN A 197 20.30 -12.15 12.28
C ASN A 197 20.20 -10.77 11.60
N ASP A 198 18.98 -10.22 11.51
CA ASP A 198 18.63 -8.97 10.84
C ASP A 198 18.89 -9.01 9.33
N ILE A 199 18.89 -10.21 8.72
CA ILE A 199 18.96 -10.41 7.27
C ILE A 199 17.75 -11.23 6.83
N VAL A 200 16.85 -10.59 6.08
CA VAL A 200 15.73 -11.26 5.42
C VAL A 200 16.26 -11.95 4.17
N THR A 201 16.24 -13.28 4.17
CA THR A 201 16.68 -14.09 3.03
C THR A 201 15.52 -14.42 2.09
N PHE A 202 15.84 -14.58 0.82
CA PHE A 202 14.85 -14.93 -0.20
C PHE A 202 14.51 -16.42 -0.20
N GLY A 203 13.39 -16.77 -0.83
CA GLY A 203 12.99 -18.16 -1.03
C GLY A 203 13.98 -18.91 -1.92
N GLY A 204 13.83 -20.24 -2.03
CA GLY A 204 14.67 -21.05 -2.93
C GLY A 204 14.45 -20.81 -4.43
N ASN A 205 13.52 -19.90 -4.76
CA ASN A 205 13.23 -19.33 -6.06
C ASN A 205 13.88 -17.95 -6.26
N ASP A 206 14.72 -17.51 -5.33
CA ASP A 206 15.44 -16.22 -5.33
C ASP A 206 14.51 -14.99 -5.31
N VAL A 207 13.29 -15.16 -4.79
CA VAL A 207 12.27 -14.10 -4.65
C VAL A 207 12.02 -13.82 -3.17
N LEU A 208 11.89 -12.54 -2.83
CA LEU A 208 11.39 -12.12 -1.53
C LEU A 208 9.87 -12.31 -1.48
N ASP A 209 9.41 -13.15 -0.56
CA ASP A 209 8.01 -13.23 -0.19
C ASP A 209 7.73 -12.25 0.96
N THR A 210 6.87 -11.26 0.72
CA THR A 210 6.62 -10.20 1.71
C THR A 210 5.50 -10.58 2.67
N SER A 211 5.65 -10.17 3.93
CA SER A 211 4.61 -10.34 4.95
C SER A 211 3.35 -9.54 4.59
N GLY A 212 2.19 -9.90 5.15
CA GLY A 212 0.95 -9.12 5.04
C GLY A 212 0.76 -8.21 6.26
N ALA A 213 -0.49 -7.80 6.51
CA ALA A 213 -0.83 -6.90 7.60
C ALA A 213 -0.34 -7.39 8.98
N GLU A 214 -0.53 -8.68 9.28
CA GLU A 214 -0.15 -9.29 10.56
C GLU A 214 1.35 -9.66 10.67
N GLY A 215 2.15 -9.29 9.67
CA GLY A 215 3.57 -9.62 9.57
C GLY A 215 4.43 -9.14 10.75
N PRO A 216 5.50 -9.87 11.11
CA PRO A 216 6.07 -10.99 10.38
C PRO A 216 5.55 -12.36 10.86
N MET A 217 5.16 -13.24 9.94
CA MET A 217 4.75 -14.62 10.24
C MET A 217 5.68 -15.64 9.60
N SER A 218 5.92 -16.76 10.29
CA SER A 218 6.76 -17.85 9.77
C SER A 218 6.22 -18.54 8.51
N SER A 219 4.95 -18.32 8.18
CA SER A 219 4.31 -18.78 6.95
C SER A 219 4.60 -17.89 5.74
N ASP A 220 4.96 -16.61 5.95
CA ASP A 220 5.09 -15.62 4.88
C ASP A 220 6.05 -16.06 3.76
N PRO A 221 7.23 -16.66 4.03
CA PRO A 221 8.12 -17.18 2.99
C PRO A 221 7.54 -18.30 2.10
N SER A 222 6.37 -18.83 2.46
CA SER A 222 5.67 -19.85 1.68
C SER A 222 4.38 -19.37 1.03
N THR A 223 3.86 -18.20 1.44
CA THR A 223 2.56 -17.67 1.01
C THR A 223 2.63 -16.29 0.38
N GLY A 224 3.68 -15.49 0.64
CA GLY A 224 3.87 -14.14 0.10
C GLY A 224 2.62 -13.25 0.20
N PRO A 225 1.96 -13.12 1.37
CA PRO A 225 0.68 -12.46 1.46
C PRO A 225 0.72 -10.98 1.06
N GLY A 226 1.83 -10.28 1.30
CA GLY A 226 2.00 -8.89 0.86
C GLY A 226 2.40 -8.73 -0.60
N GLY A 227 2.53 -9.82 -1.36
CA GLY A 227 3.15 -9.84 -2.68
C GLY A 227 4.58 -10.39 -2.66
N GLN A 228 5.23 -10.35 -3.81
CA GLN A 228 6.55 -10.91 -4.06
C GLN A 228 7.44 -9.90 -4.79
N VAL A 229 8.72 -9.84 -4.42
CA VAL A 229 9.70 -8.93 -5.05
C VAL A 229 10.95 -9.71 -5.43
N ASP A 230 11.34 -9.64 -6.70
CA ASP A 230 12.60 -10.15 -7.22
C ASP A 230 13.61 -9.00 -7.32
N PHE A 231 14.57 -8.97 -6.40
CA PHE A 231 15.67 -8.01 -6.47
C PHE A 231 16.80 -8.57 -7.32
N THR A 232 16.98 -8.02 -8.51
CA THR A 232 18.04 -8.48 -9.41
C THR A 232 19.43 -8.12 -8.84
N GLY A 233 20.19 -9.13 -8.43
CA GLY A 233 21.60 -9.00 -8.08
C GLY A 233 21.92 -9.00 -6.59
N ILE A 234 20.93 -9.20 -5.71
CA ILE A 234 21.13 -9.43 -4.28
C ILE A 234 20.32 -10.65 -3.83
N ASP A 235 20.74 -11.29 -2.74
CA ASP A 235 20.11 -12.53 -2.24
C ASP A 235 19.45 -12.34 -0.86
N GLY A 236 19.37 -11.09 -0.39
CA GLY A 236 18.78 -10.76 0.90
C GLY A 236 18.84 -9.27 1.23
N LEU A 237 18.03 -8.89 2.20
CA LEU A 237 17.88 -7.52 2.69
C LEU A 237 18.31 -7.42 4.15
N ALA A 238 19.18 -6.47 4.47
CA ALA A 238 19.55 -6.15 5.85
C ALA A 238 18.49 -5.22 6.47
N PHE A 239 17.99 -5.57 7.65
CA PHE A 239 17.10 -4.72 8.42
C PHE A 239 17.91 -3.60 9.09
N LEU A 240 17.53 -2.35 8.80
CA LEU A 240 18.25 -1.16 9.26
C LEU A 240 17.59 -0.53 10.49
N GLY A 241 16.32 -0.84 10.74
CA GLY A 241 15.56 -0.39 11.89
C GLY A 241 14.13 -0.03 11.51
N GLU A 242 13.39 0.49 12.48
CA GLU A 242 12.00 0.93 12.30
C GLU A 242 11.77 2.30 12.95
N THR A 243 10.81 3.05 12.43
CA THR A 243 10.37 4.32 13.03
C THR A 243 8.87 4.47 12.96
N VAL A 244 8.28 5.15 13.93
CA VAL A 244 6.88 5.59 13.87
C VAL A 244 6.86 7.01 13.32
N GLY A 245 6.10 7.16 12.24
CA GLY A 245 5.89 8.42 11.57
C GLY A 245 5.11 9.46 12.35
N ALA A 246 5.17 10.70 11.88
CA ALA A 246 4.27 11.76 12.34
C ALA A 246 2.81 11.46 11.98
N ASN A 247 2.59 10.62 10.95
CA ASN A 247 1.28 10.07 10.59
C ASN A 247 0.86 8.85 11.42
N GLY A 248 1.69 8.39 12.37
CA GLY A 248 1.41 7.21 13.20
C GLY A 248 1.78 5.86 12.57
N VAL A 249 2.17 5.84 11.28
CA VAL A 249 2.56 4.61 10.57
C VAL A 249 3.93 4.14 11.05
N THR A 250 4.07 2.83 11.28
CA THR A 250 5.39 2.24 11.50
C THR A 250 6.02 1.88 10.16
N TYR A 251 7.24 2.37 9.92
CA TYR A 251 8.03 2.06 8.74
C TYR A 251 9.21 1.18 9.12
N TYR A 252 9.41 0.09 8.38
CA TYR A 252 10.54 -0.82 8.52
C TYR A 252 11.48 -0.60 7.35
N TYR A 253 12.74 -0.26 7.64
CA TYR A 253 13.72 0.07 6.62
C TYR A 253 14.66 -1.10 6.37
N TYR A 254 14.91 -1.35 5.10
CA TYR A 254 15.78 -2.40 4.62
C TYR A 254 16.74 -1.85 3.57
N GLY A 255 17.96 -2.37 3.54
CA GLY A 255 18.95 -2.08 2.50
C GLY A 255 19.73 -3.33 2.12
N THR A 256 20.76 -3.18 1.29
CA THR A 256 21.71 -4.27 1.03
C THR A 256 22.54 -4.57 2.29
N THR A 257 23.20 -5.73 2.32
CA THR A 257 24.10 -6.10 3.43
C THR A 257 25.34 -5.21 3.57
N ASP A 258 25.67 -4.47 2.53
CA ASP A 258 26.74 -3.47 2.48
C ASP A 258 26.19 -2.04 2.39
N THR A 259 24.95 -1.83 2.84
CA THR A 259 24.30 -0.51 2.78
C THR A 259 25.17 0.58 3.42
N THR A 260 25.06 1.76 2.84
CA THR A 260 25.72 2.99 3.26
C THR A 260 24.71 4.03 3.76
N VAL A 261 23.41 3.75 3.65
CA VAL A 261 22.33 4.64 4.08
C VAL A 261 22.03 4.43 5.56
N ASP A 262 21.92 5.54 6.28
CA ASP A 262 21.26 5.57 7.58
C ASP A 262 19.88 6.21 7.39
N PRO A 263 18.77 5.45 7.46
CA PRO A 263 17.42 5.97 7.26
C PRO A 263 16.99 6.96 8.36
N PHE A 264 17.80 7.13 9.42
CA PHE A 264 17.54 8.03 10.54
C PHE A 264 18.44 9.27 10.54
N ALA A 265 19.34 9.40 9.57
CA ALA A 265 20.18 10.58 9.41
C ALA A 265 19.37 11.73 8.80
N GLY A 266 18.69 12.50 9.66
CA GLY A 266 18.04 13.77 9.32
C GLY A 266 18.99 14.97 9.24
#